data_AF-A0A1H7T7T9-F1
#
_entry.id   AF-A0A1H7T7T9-F1
#
_cell.length_a   1.000
_cell.length_b   1.000
_cell.length_c   1.000
_cell.angle_alpha   90.00
_cell.angle_beta   90.00
_cell.angle_gamma   90.00
#
_symmetry.space_group_name_H-M   'P 1'
#
loop_
_entity.id
_entity.type
_entity.pdbx_description
1 polymer ?
#
loop_
_entity_poly.entity_id
_entity_poly.type
_entity_poly.pdbx_seq_one_letter_code
_entity_poly.pdbx_strand_id
1 'polypeptide(L)'
;MTQSDLPEPDLDSSRSLDRVADKMLKEAVSASDDRIFSASGFARQNISIVHQQLRCVNLVWALERRKRVKAGDVVAVVGGSFSGLMLAVALSLTTQAEVYLFEKDDRLLPRYRDKGHRHLSPVLNSNFLGSSFEPSLSSPAFKSPIFSWSKGRASDVAAQWLREFAIYERDLPIRCLLDCEVLPENVRRCGDKLELVAVSGITSSVPVAVDLLIDATGFGEEANPFSLVDHSYWSSGHRLIYDHLVPPAKVLLSGCGDSGVIEGMHYAMADFDHKDVEDLWPSYDYLGLSLDQRLEEARLPDLTGNGGTDRSDRPIISELAWWLELRFHGEFNSRGDWPLDNQPHTRPILSKIEAALRPHAAAAFPASSLEDLSEVERDRLVEGLALEAQLTIREAVTKEIDYWVSLRIAEAARDIIVPNDGADLHAVARQGISLTLNGMTPTPFTRQLSNYNVWLMRLLEGFPGVDYRQGGIVDVRTRDDRRFDVEFDDGQVETFDRVVTRYGARIDAGMCAGAARDGSAGDWLLHQPCYLGRADGMSGRVVYPARERLERARQLSFPEFRTAELEELRRNMFAVGLLRGIALDAEGS
;
A
#
# COMPACT_ATOMS: atom_id res chain seq x y z
N MET A 1 -21.79 26.31 -12.09
CA MET A 1 -21.14 25.71 -13.25
C MET A 1 -21.87 24.44 -13.66
N THR A 2 -22.61 24.47 -14.77
CA THR A 2 -23.31 23.31 -15.35
C THR A 2 -22.33 22.38 -16.08
N GLN A 3 -22.73 21.15 -16.42
CA GLN A 3 -21.87 20.15 -17.09
C GLN A 3 -21.13 20.70 -18.34
N SER A 4 -21.65 21.79 -18.92
CA SER A 4 -21.12 22.60 -20.03
C SER A 4 -19.88 23.47 -19.74
N ASP A 5 -19.54 23.73 -18.47
CA ASP A 5 -18.57 24.80 -18.12
C ASP A 5 -17.16 24.25 -17.85
N LEU A 6 -16.97 22.93 -17.92
CA LEU A 6 -15.63 22.37 -18.03
C LEU A 6 -15.27 22.39 -19.52
N PRO A 7 -14.06 22.86 -19.89
CA PRO A 7 -13.61 22.67 -21.27
C PRO A 7 -13.73 21.18 -21.58
N GLU A 8 -14.46 20.85 -22.66
CA GLU A 8 -14.46 19.47 -23.13
C GLU A 8 -12.99 19.09 -23.36
N PRO A 9 -12.53 17.94 -22.83
CA PRO A 9 -11.20 17.47 -23.13
C PRO A 9 -11.11 17.38 -24.66
N ASP A 10 -10.01 17.87 -25.24
CA ASP A 10 -9.81 17.70 -26.68
C ASP A 10 -9.86 16.20 -27.03
N LEU A 11 -10.12 15.88 -28.30
CA LEU A 11 -10.32 14.49 -28.72
C LEU A 11 -9.13 13.58 -28.37
N ASP A 12 -7.91 14.10 -28.39
CA ASP A 12 -6.70 13.34 -28.06
C ASP A 12 -6.58 13.10 -26.55
N SER A 13 -6.95 14.09 -25.74
CA SER A 13 -7.06 14.01 -24.29
C SER A 13 -8.17 13.04 -23.87
N SER A 14 -9.31 13.05 -24.56
CA SER A 14 -10.40 12.12 -24.29
C SER A 14 -10.01 10.68 -24.63
N ARG A 15 -9.34 10.44 -25.77
CA ARG A 15 -8.79 9.11 -26.11
C ARG A 15 -7.74 8.66 -25.09
N SER A 16 -6.90 9.56 -24.62
CA SER A 16 -5.92 9.27 -23.57
C SER A 16 -6.62 8.84 -22.27
N LEU A 17 -7.63 9.60 -21.81
CA LEU A 17 -8.42 9.26 -20.63
C LEU A 17 -9.20 7.94 -20.79
N ASP A 18 -9.70 7.62 -21.99
CA ASP A 18 -10.31 6.32 -22.27
C ASP A 18 -9.31 5.17 -22.12
N ARG A 19 -8.09 5.32 -22.65
CA ARG A 19 -7.02 4.33 -22.48
C ARG A 19 -6.64 4.16 -21.02
N VAL A 20 -6.58 5.24 -20.23
CA VAL A 20 -6.30 5.17 -18.79
C VAL A 20 -7.41 4.43 -18.06
N ALA A 21 -8.68 4.74 -18.36
CA ALA A 21 -9.82 4.02 -17.77
C ALA A 21 -9.82 2.53 -18.13
N ASP A 22 -9.54 2.19 -19.40
CA ASP A 22 -9.44 0.79 -19.83
C ASP A 22 -8.31 0.05 -19.10
N LYS A 23 -7.16 0.68 -18.88
CA LYS A 23 -6.06 0.13 -18.08
C LYS A 23 -6.48 -0.10 -16.61
N MET A 24 -7.13 0.89 -15.99
CA MET A 24 -7.62 0.78 -14.60
C MET A 24 -8.64 -0.35 -14.42
N LEU A 25 -9.60 -0.49 -15.34
CA LEU A 25 -10.58 -1.57 -15.30
C LEU A 25 -9.94 -2.93 -15.53
N LYS A 26 -8.98 -3.02 -16.46
CA LYS A 26 -8.22 -4.26 -16.71
C LYS A 26 -7.43 -4.70 -15.47
N GLU A 27 -6.89 -3.75 -14.70
CA GLU A 27 -6.16 -4.06 -13.46
C GLU A 27 -7.12 -4.56 -12.35
N ALA A 28 -8.30 -3.94 -12.26
CA ALA A 28 -9.25 -4.22 -11.18
C ALA A 28 -10.13 -5.45 -11.43
N VAL A 29 -10.35 -5.87 -12.68
CA VAL A 29 -11.29 -6.94 -13.01
C VAL A 29 -10.78 -8.30 -12.52
N SER A 30 -11.69 -9.12 -11.98
CA SER A 30 -11.41 -10.49 -11.57
C SER A 30 -11.12 -11.38 -12.78
N ALA A 31 -10.25 -12.39 -12.61
CA ALA A 31 -10.06 -13.40 -13.64
C ALA A 31 -11.28 -14.33 -13.81
N SER A 32 -12.14 -14.42 -12.78
CA SER A 32 -13.28 -15.32 -12.76
C SER A 32 -14.52 -14.80 -13.50
N ASP A 33 -14.75 -13.48 -13.50
CA ASP A 33 -15.91 -12.87 -14.16
C ASP A 33 -15.66 -11.37 -14.44
N ASP A 34 -16.09 -10.92 -15.62
CA ASP A 34 -15.88 -9.55 -16.10
C ASP A 34 -16.75 -8.48 -15.41
N ARG A 35 -17.66 -8.88 -14.51
CA ARG A 35 -18.50 -8.03 -13.67
C ARG A 35 -18.06 -7.99 -12.22
N ILE A 36 -16.99 -8.68 -11.88
CA ILE A 36 -16.41 -8.68 -10.55
C ILE A 36 -15.12 -7.86 -10.63
N PHE A 37 -15.02 -6.84 -9.79
CA PHE A 37 -13.83 -6.00 -9.66
C PHE A 37 -13.27 -6.11 -8.24
N SER A 38 -11.99 -5.81 -8.06
CA SER A 38 -11.37 -5.68 -6.74
C SER A 38 -10.85 -4.26 -6.58
N ALA A 39 -10.94 -3.71 -5.37
CA ALA A 39 -10.38 -2.40 -5.02
C ALA A 39 -9.02 -2.51 -4.30
N SER A 40 -8.72 -3.68 -3.74
CA SER A 40 -7.53 -3.90 -2.91
C SER A 40 -6.84 -5.26 -3.10
N GLY A 41 -7.53 -6.28 -3.63
CA GLY A 41 -7.00 -7.64 -3.81
C GLY A 41 -5.79 -7.70 -4.74
N PHE A 42 -5.51 -6.60 -5.43
CA PHE A 42 -4.39 -6.44 -6.33
C PHE A 42 -3.26 -5.52 -5.75
N ALA A 43 -3.45 -4.82 -4.64
CA ALA A 43 -2.37 -3.98 -4.11
C ALA A 43 -1.34 -4.80 -3.31
N ARG A 44 -0.06 -4.76 -3.72
CA ARG A 44 1.06 -5.38 -2.97
C ARG A 44 1.87 -4.40 -2.13
N GLN A 45 1.73 -3.12 -2.45
CA GLN A 45 2.36 -1.98 -1.78
C GLN A 45 1.30 -0.89 -1.62
N ASN A 46 1.66 0.23 -0.98
CA ASN A 46 0.77 1.40 -0.93
C ASN A 46 -0.59 1.03 -0.32
N ILE A 47 -0.56 0.41 0.86
CA ILE A 47 -1.77 -0.09 1.55
C ILE A 47 -2.41 0.94 2.48
N SER A 48 -1.84 2.15 2.58
CA SER A 48 -2.37 3.24 3.42
C SER A 48 -3.80 3.62 3.03
N ILE A 49 -4.53 4.24 3.95
CA ILE A 49 -5.91 4.69 3.73
C ILE A 49 -6.00 5.68 2.56
N VAL A 50 -5.01 6.57 2.40
CA VAL A 50 -4.97 7.53 1.30
C VAL A 50 -4.87 6.82 -0.05
N HIS A 51 -4.02 5.79 -0.15
CA HIS A 51 -3.91 4.98 -1.36
C HIS A 51 -5.19 4.19 -1.64
N GLN A 52 -5.83 3.66 -0.60
CA GLN A 52 -7.15 3.02 -0.74
C GLN A 52 -8.21 4.01 -1.26
N GLN A 53 -8.26 5.23 -0.72
CA GLN A 53 -9.17 6.28 -1.22
C GLN A 53 -8.92 6.59 -2.69
N LEU A 54 -7.65 6.76 -3.08
CA LEU A 54 -7.28 7.05 -4.47
C LEU A 54 -7.67 5.92 -5.42
N ARG A 55 -7.39 4.66 -5.05
CA ARG A 55 -7.81 3.48 -5.83
C ARG A 55 -9.32 3.44 -6.03
N CYS A 56 -10.08 3.65 -4.96
CA CYS A 56 -11.54 3.63 -5.03
C CYS A 56 -12.08 4.72 -5.96
N VAL A 57 -11.60 5.96 -5.84
CA VAL A 57 -12.05 7.09 -6.67
C VAL A 57 -11.72 6.87 -8.14
N ASN A 58 -10.52 6.37 -8.43
CA ASN A 58 -10.09 6.08 -9.79
C ASN A 58 -10.88 4.91 -10.40
N LEU A 59 -11.17 3.86 -9.63
CA LEU A 59 -11.98 2.74 -10.08
C LEU A 59 -13.40 3.19 -10.44
N VAL A 60 -14.05 3.98 -9.57
CA VAL A 60 -15.39 4.51 -9.83
C VAL A 60 -15.40 5.41 -11.06
N TRP A 61 -14.42 6.29 -11.19
CA TRP A 61 -14.26 7.13 -12.39
C TRP A 61 -14.12 6.29 -13.67
N ALA A 62 -13.32 5.23 -13.64
CA ALA A 62 -13.13 4.36 -14.80
C ALA A 62 -14.41 3.59 -15.15
N LEU A 63 -15.14 3.09 -14.16
CA LEU A 63 -16.43 2.41 -14.32
C LEU A 63 -17.48 3.33 -14.95
N GLU A 64 -17.60 4.57 -14.46
CA GLU A 64 -18.50 5.59 -15.02
C GLU A 64 -18.10 5.95 -16.45
N ARG A 65 -16.83 6.26 -16.68
CA ARG A 65 -16.32 6.70 -17.99
C ARG A 65 -16.56 5.67 -19.08
N ARG A 66 -16.43 4.38 -18.74
CA ARG A 66 -16.68 3.26 -19.66
C ARG A 66 -18.11 2.72 -19.60
N LYS A 67 -19.00 3.41 -18.89
CA LYS A 67 -20.42 3.07 -18.73
C LYS A 67 -20.65 1.64 -18.26
N ARG A 68 -19.74 1.14 -17.42
CA ARG A 68 -19.84 -0.17 -16.76
C ARG A 68 -20.80 -0.13 -15.58
N VAL A 69 -21.04 1.06 -15.04
CA VAL A 69 -22.10 1.37 -14.07
C VAL A 69 -22.84 2.61 -14.57
N LYS A 70 -24.17 2.58 -14.50
CA LYS A 70 -25.08 3.69 -14.86
C LYS A 70 -26.12 3.91 -13.77
N ALA A 71 -26.89 4.98 -13.91
CA ALA A 71 -27.98 5.30 -13.00
C ALA A 71 -29.00 4.16 -12.91
N GLY A 72 -29.36 3.79 -11.69
CA GLY A 72 -30.29 2.70 -11.40
C GLY A 72 -29.72 1.28 -11.48
N ASP A 73 -28.44 1.10 -11.85
CA ASP A 73 -27.78 -0.19 -11.68
C ASP A 73 -27.68 -0.54 -10.18
N VAL A 74 -27.70 -1.82 -9.88
CA VAL A 74 -27.49 -2.34 -8.52
C VAL A 74 -26.06 -2.84 -8.40
N VAL A 75 -25.28 -2.28 -7.48
CA VAL A 75 -23.87 -2.65 -7.27
C VAL A 75 -23.68 -3.24 -5.88
N ALA A 76 -23.09 -4.44 -5.81
CA ALA A 76 -22.63 -5.00 -4.55
C ALA A 76 -21.21 -4.50 -4.24
N VAL A 77 -20.98 -4.04 -3.02
CA VAL A 77 -19.65 -3.78 -2.46
C VAL A 77 -19.48 -4.72 -1.27
N VAL A 78 -18.45 -5.56 -1.26
CA VAL A 78 -18.24 -6.54 -0.19
C VAL A 78 -17.03 -6.13 0.65
N GLY A 79 -17.25 -5.90 1.94
CA GLY A 79 -16.29 -5.43 2.93
C GLY A 79 -16.58 -4.01 3.41
N GLY A 80 -16.97 -3.86 4.68
CA GLY A 80 -17.29 -2.59 5.35
C GLY A 80 -16.06 -1.86 5.90
N SER A 81 -14.94 -1.93 5.18
CA SER A 81 -13.69 -1.24 5.50
C SER A 81 -13.65 0.19 4.91
N PHE A 82 -12.54 0.93 5.09
CA PHE A 82 -12.38 2.26 4.48
C PHE A 82 -12.60 2.25 2.95
N SER A 83 -12.11 1.21 2.26
CA SER A 83 -12.35 1.05 0.82
C SER A 83 -13.83 0.86 0.49
N GLY A 84 -14.55 0.04 1.25
CA GLY A 84 -15.97 -0.23 1.00
C GLY A 84 -16.86 0.99 1.21
N LEU A 85 -16.64 1.72 2.31
CA LEU A 85 -17.34 2.99 2.59
C LEU A 85 -17.06 4.03 1.48
N MET A 86 -15.79 4.13 1.06
CA MET A 86 -15.39 5.04 -0.02
C MET A 86 -16.08 4.69 -1.35
N LEU A 87 -16.08 3.42 -1.74
CA LEU A 87 -16.72 2.95 -2.97
C LEU A 87 -18.22 3.16 -2.95
N ALA A 88 -18.89 2.82 -1.84
CA ALA A 88 -20.34 2.94 -1.74
C ALA A 88 -20.80 4.39 -1.94
N VAL A 89 -20.14 5.33 -1.28
CA VAL A 89 -20.45 6.76 -1.44
C VAL A 89 -20.05 7.26 -2.81
N ALA A 90 -18.85 6.94 -3.31
CA ALA A 90 -18.38 7.43 -4.60
C ALA A 90 -19.25 6.93 -5.77
N LEU A 91 -19.58 5.62 -5.81
CA LEU A 91 -20.49 5.05 -6.81
C LEU A 91 -21.84 5.73 -6.76
N SER A 92 -22.46 5.78 -5.58
CA SER A 92 -23.81 6.31 -5.45
C SER A 92 -23.87 7.81 -5.83
N LEU A 93 -22.87 8.60 -5.44
CA LEU A 93 -22.75 10.01 -5.80
C LEU A 93 -22.57 10.24 -7.31
N THR A 94 -21.64 9.55 -7.95
CA THR A 94 -21.24 9.88 -9.33
C THR A 94 -22.08 9.17 -10.38
N THR A 95 -22.59 7.97 -10.08
CA THR A 95 -23.34 7.16 -11.04
C THR A 95 -24.82 7.04 -10.73
N GLN A 96 -25.29 7.43 -9.53
CA GLN A 96 -26.67 7.22 -9.06
C GLN A 96 -27.08 5.73 -9.06
N ALA A 97 -26.11 4.84 -8.82
CA ALA A 97 -26.38 3.42 -8.63
C ALA A 97 -26.92 3.15 -7.21
N GLU A 98 -27.76 2.13 -7.08
CA GLU A 98 -28.15 1.57 -5.78
C GLU A 98 -27.02 0.67 -5.29
N VAL A 99 -26.46 0.95 -4.12
CA VAL A 99 -25.33 0.21 -3.57
C VAL A 99 -25.75 -0.65 -2.39
N TYR A 100 -25.44 -1.94 -2.45
CA TYR A 100 -25.52 -2.85 -1.32
C TYR A 100 -24.12 -3.09 -0.76
N LEU A 101 -23.87 -2.57 0.45
CA LEU A 101 -22.60 -2.77 1.17
C LEU A 101 -22.73 -3.95 2.12
N PHE A 102 -22.06 -5.06 1.83
CA PHE A 102 -22.03 -6.25 2.66
C PHE A 102 -20.86 -6.21 3.63
N GLU A 103 -21.11 -6.47 4.91
CA GLU A 103 -20.08 -6.64 5.95
C GLU A 103 -20.40 -7.90 6.74
N LYS A 104 -19.38 -8.74 6.94
CA LYS A 104 -19.53 -10.00 7.67
C LYS A 104 -19.68 -9.77 9.18
N ASP A 105 -19.13 -8.67 9.69
CA ASP A 105 -19.24 -8.27 11.09
C ASP A 105 -20.53 -7.50 11.35
N ASP A 106 -20.90 -7.39 12.63
CA ASP A 106 -22.09 -6.68 13.12
C ASP A 106 -22.00 -5.14 12.98
N ARG A 107 -20.85 -4.65 12.54
CA ARG A 107 -20.45 -3.23 12.56
C ARG A 107 -19.49 -2.93 11.43
N LEU A 108 -19.65 -1.76 10.80
CA LEU A 108 -18.68 -1.19 9.85
C LEU A 108 -17.37 -0.78 10.55
N LEU A 109 -16.26 -0.80 9.81
CA LEU A 109 -14.90 -0.55 10.28
C LEU A 109 -14.50 -1.36 11.55
N PRO A 110 -14.90 -2.65 11.67
CA PRO A 110 -14.82 -3.39 12.93
C PRO A 110 -13.37 -3.46 13.45
N ARG A 111 -12.41 -3.63 12.52
CA ARG A 111 -10.97 -3.69 12.79
C ARG A 111 -10.39 -2.43 13.44
N TYR A 112 -11.00 -1.26 13.28
CA TYR A 112 -10.43 0.02 13.69
C TYR A 112 -11.09 0.62 14.93
N ARG A 113 -12.35 0.28 15.19
CA ARG A 113 -13.19 0.91 16.23
C ARG A 113 -12.60 0.79 17.63
N ASP A 114 -12.01 -0.35 17.94
CA ASP A 114 -11.51 -0.65 19.29
C ASP A 114 -9.97 -0.54 19.39
N LYS A 115 -9.33 0.14 18.41
CA LYS A 115 -7.86 0.20 18.28
C LYS A 115 -7.31 1.58 18.66
N GLY A 116 -7.66 2.06 19.84
CA GLY A 116 -7.22 3.37 20.36
C GLY A 116 -5.71 3.50 20.60
N HIS A 117 -4.97 2.39 20.57
CA HIS A 117 -3.51 2.35 20.72
C HIS A 117 -2.76 2.43 19.37
N ARG A 118 -3.47 2.42 18.23
CA ARG A 118 -2.86 2.61 16.91
C ARG A 118 -3.08 4.03 16.44
N HIS A 119 -2.02 4.67 15.98
CA HIS A 119 -2.09 5.95 15.32
C HIS A 119 -2.24 5.75 13.81
N LEU A 120 -3.13 6.53 13.19
CA LEU A 120 -3.30 6.60 11.76
C LEU A 120 -2.96 8.01 11.31
N SER A 121 -2.22 8.10 10.21
CA SER A 121 -1.88 9.36 9.59
C SER A 121 -1.95 9.26 8.07
N PRO A 122 -2.41 10.31 7.38
CA PRO A 122 -2.37 10.35 5.93
C PRO A 122 -0.95 10.26 5.34
N VAL A 123 0.09 10.51 6.14
CA VAL A 123 1.48 10.61 5.67
C VAL A 123 2.41 9.48 6.12
N LEU A 124 2.18 8.84 7.28
CA LEU A 124 3.14 7.88 7.88
C LEU A 124 3.53 6.68 7.01
N ASN A 125 2.60 6.17 6.18
CA ASN A 125 2.83 5.00 5.33
C ASN A 125 2.60 5.32 3.84
N SER A 126 2.94 6.54 3.44
CA SER A 126 2.86 6.95 2.05
C SER A 126 4.23 6.88 1.38
N ASN A 127 4.30 6.27 0.20
CA ASN A 127 5.46 6.40 -0.70
C ASN A 127 5.33 7.61 -1.62
N PHE A 128 4.18 8.28 -1.61
CA PHE A 128 3.86 9.45 -2.45
C PHE A 128 3.80 10.70 -1.59
N LEU A 129 4.92 11.03 -0.98
CA LEU A 129 5.01 12.15 -0.04
C LEU A 129 5.38 13.49 -0.70
N GLY A 130 5.72 13.46 -1.99
CA GLY A 130 6.18 14.62 -2.74
C GLY A 130 7.60 15.03 -2.32
N SER A 131 8.27 15.83 -3.14
CA SER A 131 9.57 16.39 -2.78
C SER A 131 9.45 17.30 -1.55
N SER A 132 10.48 17.29 -0.69
CA SER A 132 10.54 18.08 0.55
C SER A 132 9.51 17.67 1.59
N PHE A 133 9.26 16.37 1.72
CA PHE A 133 8.38 15.83 2.75
C PHE A 133 8.83 16.18 4.18
N GLU A 134 7.89 16.73 4.94
CA GLU A 134 7.97 16.87 6.40
C GLU A 134 6.61 16.49 7.00
N PRO A 135 6.48 15.41 7.79
CA PRO A 135 5.18 14.90 8.25
C PRO A 135 4.30 15.96 8.93
N SER A 136 4.91 16.83 9.74
CA SER A 136 4.25 17.90 10.49
C SER A 136 3.67 19.00 9.58
N LEU A 137 4.29 19.26 8.43
CA LEU A 137 3.89 20.30 7.47
C LEU A 137 3.20 19.72 6.22
N SER A 138 3.27 18.42 6.00
CA SER A 138 2.81 17.78 4.78
C SER A 138 1.30 17.63 4.78
N SER A 139 0.67 18.23 3.77
CA SER A 139 -0.69 17.85 3.40
C SER A 139 -0.66 16.48 2.72
N PRO A 140 -1.71 15.64 2.89
CA PRO A 140 -1.85 14.44 2.06
C PRO A 140 -1.80 14.83 0.58
N ALA A 141 -1.00 14.10 -0.21
CA ALA A 141 -0.89 14.32 -1.66
C ALA A 141 -2.26 14.22 -2.36
N PHE A 142 -3.16 13.39 -1.83
CA PHE A 142 -4.54 13.28 -2.26
C PHE A 142 -5.50 13.83 -1.20
N LYS A 143 -6.13 14.97 -1.48
CA LYS A 143 -7.22 15.52 -0.67
C LYS A 143 -8.54 14.97 -1.20
N SER A 144 -8.98 13.86 -0.61
CA SER A 144 -10.24 13.23 -0.99
C SER A 144 -11.42 14.19 -0.74
N PRO A 145 -12.34 14.34 -1.73
CA PRO A 145 -13.47 15.24 -1.59
C PRO A 145 -14.63 14.64 -0.79
N ILE A 146 -14.53 13.38 -0.39
CA ILE A 146 -15.40 12.72 0.60
C ILE A 146 -14.49 12.02 1.62
N PHE A 147 -14.94 11.87 2.86
CA PHE A 147 -14.14 11.33 3.97
C PHE A 147 -12.85 12.11 4.20
N SER A 148 -13.01 13.38 4.55
CA SER A 148 -11.89 14.19 5.04
C SER A 148 -11.57 13.77 6.47
N TRP A 149 -10.39 13.19 6.68
CA TRP A 149 -9.94 12.76 8.00
C TRP A 149 -8.58 13.36 8.36
N SER A 150 -8.35 13.52 9.66
CA SER A 150 -7.08 14.01 10.22
C SER A 150 -6.33 12.86 10.89
N LYS A 151 -5.02 13.00 11.05
CA LYS A 151 -4.24 12.07 11.86
C LYS A 151 -4.82 11.96 13.27
N GLY A 152 -4.72 10.77 13.86
CA GLY A 152 -5.32 10.48 15.16
C GLY A 152 -5.33 8.99 15.49
N ARG A 153 -5.94 8.62 16.62
CA ARG A 153 -6.11 7.21 16.97
C ARG A 153 -7.02 6.53 15.97
N ALA A 154 -6.77 5.25 15.68
CA ALA A 154 -7.54 4.50 14.70
C ALA A 154 -9.05 4.48 15.02
N SER A 155 -9.40 4.40 16.31
CA SER A 155 -10.79 4.51 16.79
C SER A 155 -11.43 5.86 16.47
N ASP A 156 -10.67 6.96 16.60
CA ASP A 156 -11.17 8.32 16.39
C ASP A 156 -11.36 8.60 14.90
N VAL A 157 -10.40 8.15 14.08
CA VAL A 157 -10.50 8.20 12.61
C VAL A 157 -11.68 7.36 12.12
N ALA A 158 -11.87 6.15 12.64
CA ALA A 158 -13.02 5.32 12.31
C ALA A 158 -14.34 6.01 12.70
N ALA A 159 -14.41 6.60 13.91
CA ALA A 159 -15.59 7.33 14.35
C ALA A 159 -15.89 8.56 13.47
N GLN A 160 -14.85 9.27 13.00
CA GLN A 160 -15.00 10.38 12.05
C GLN A 160 -15.59 9.90 10.73
N TRP A 161 -15.04 8.83 10.15
CA TRP A 161 -15.54 8.24 8.92
C TRP A 161 -16.99 7.76 9.05
N LEU A 162 -17.34 7.09 10.14
CA LEU A 162 -18.71 6.60 10.36
C LEU A 162 -19.72 7.74 10.51
N ARG A 163 -19.36 8.84 11.18
CA ARG A 163 -20.24 10.03 11.27
C ARG A 163 -20.48 10.64 9.90
N GLU A 164 -19.45 10.74 9.06
CA GLU A 164 -19.61 11.26 7.70
C GLU A 164 -20.38 10.28 6.80
N PHE A 165 -20.13 8.98 6.92
CA PHE A 165 -20.82 7.94 6.17
C PHE A 165 -22.32 7.90 6.49
N ALA A 166 -22.71 8.07 7.75
CA ALA A 166 -24.12 8.09 8.14
C ALA A 166 -24.94 9.21 7.46
N ILE A 167 -24.29 10.33 7.12
CA ILE A 167 -24.92 11.40 6.33
C ILE A 167 -25.19 10.90 4.91
N TYR A 168 -24.17 10.30 4.28
CA TYR A 168 -24.29 9.77 2.94
C TYR A 168 -25.28 8.60 2.84
N GLU A 169 -25.27 7.66 3.78
CA GLU A 169 -26.19 6.53 3.81
C GLU A 169 -27.66 6.99 3.93
N ARG A 170 -27.93 8.06 4.68
CA ARG A 170 -29.28 8.63 4.80
C ARG A 170 -29.78 9.21 3.48
N ASP A 171 -28.89 9.87 2.73
CA ASP A 171 -29.27 10.75 1.62
C ASP A 171 -29.01 10.14 0.24
N LEU A 172 -28.26 9.03 0.17
CA LEU A 172 -27.92 8.30 -1.04
C LEU A 172 -28.55 6.88 -1.01
N PRO A 173 -28.80 6.24 -2.16
CA PRO A 173 -29.32 4.87 -2.23
C PRO A 173 -28.25 3.84 -1.87
N ILE A 174 -27.79 3.87 -0.61
CA ILE A 174 -26.82 2.94 -0.03
C ILE A 174 -27.54 2.12 1.04
N ARG A 175 -27.36 0.80 1.01
CA ARG A 175 -27.90 -0.11 2.02
C ARG A 175 -26.79 -0.95 2.60
N CYS A 176 -26.58 -0.83 3.90
CA CYS A 176 -25.65 -1.70 4.62
C CYS A 176 -26.34 -3.00 5.06
N LEU A 177 -25.72 -4.12 4.71
CA LEU A 177 -26.10 -5.47 5.12
C LEU A 177 -24.98 -6.00 6.01
N LEU A 178 -25.18 -5.86 7.32
CA LEU A 178 -24.25 -6.32 8.36
C LEU A 178 -24.56 -7.79 8.71
N ASP A 179 -23.63 -8.46 9.40
CA ASP A 179 -23.71 -9.90 9.68
C ASP A 179 -24.00 -10.75 8.42
N CYS A 180 -23.44 -10.32 7.29
CA CYS A 180 -23.66 -10.87 5.96
C CYS A 180 -22.31 -11.14 5.27
N GLU A 181 -21.82 -12.37 5.38
CA GLU A 181 -20.59 -12.77 4.69
C GLU A 181 -20.89 -13.20 3.25
N VAL A 182 -20.14 -12.66 2.30
CA VAL A 182 -20.18 -13.07 0.89
C VAL A 182 -18.87 -13.77 0.58
N LEU A 183 -18.94 -15.08 0.33
CA LEU A 183 -17.82 -15.90 -0.07
C LEU A 183 -17.81 -16.08 -1.60
N PRO A 184 -16.65 -16.33 -2.24
CA PRO A 184 -16.60 -16.49 -3.69
C PRO A 184 -17.53 -17.60 -4.23
N GLU A 185 -17.70 -18.71 -3.51
CA GLU A 185 -18.63 -19.78 -3.86
C GLU A 185 -20.12 -19.37 -3.83
N ASN A 186 -20.44 -18.24 -3.18
CA ASN A 186 -21.80 -17.72 -3.09
C ASN A 186 -22.13 -16.70 -4.17
N VAL A 187 -21.21 -16.44 -5.10
CA VAL A 187 -21.38 -15.52 -6.22
C VAL A 187 -21.52 -16.34 -7.49
N ARG A 188 -22.67 -16.21 -8.16
CA ARG A 188 -22.92 -16.90 -9.44
C ARG A 188 -23.44 -15.97 -10.50
N ARG A 189 -23.00 -16.16 -11.75
CA ARG A 189 -23.57 -15.44 -12.89
C ARG A 189 -24.95 -16.00 -13.22
N CYS A 190 -25.93 -15.10 -13.32
CA CYS A 190 -27.30 -15.41 -13.74
C CYS A 190 -27.69 -14.48 -14.90
N GLY A 191 -27.37 -14.91 -16.13
CA GLY A 191 -27.56 -14.09 -17.34
C GLY A 191 -26.63 -12.87 -17.34
N ASP A 192 -27.23 -11.69 -17.43
CA ASP A 192 -26.54 -10.39 -17.40
C ASP A 192 -26.40 -9.80 -16.00
N LYS A 193 -26.61 -10.59 -14.95
CA LYS A 193 -26.45 -10.17 -13.56
C LYS A 193 -25.62 -11.19 -12.79
N LEU A 194 -25.11 -10.77 -11.65
CA LEU A 194 -24.58 -11.63 -10.61
C LEU A 194 -25.68 -11.86 -9.58
N GLU A 195 -25.76 -13.07 -9.04
CA GLU A 195 -26.59 -13.38 -7.87
C GLU A 195 -25.66 -13.70 -6.71
N LEU A 196 -25.86 -13.00 -5.59
CA LEU A 196 -25.09 -13.16 -4.37
C LEU A 196 -25.97 -13.81 -3.31
N VAL A 197 -25.43 -14.81 -2.63
CA VAL A 197 -26.06 -15.41 -1.46
C VAL A 197 -25.25 -15.03 -0.22
N ALA A 198 -25.70 -14.03 0.52
CA ALA A 198 -25.06 -13.66 1.78
C ALA A 198 -25.35 -14.72 2.85
N VAL A 199 -24.31 -15.22 3.50
CA VAL A 199 -24.43 -16.12 4.65
C VAL A 199 -24.60 -15.24 5.88
N SER A 200 -25.77 -15.33 6.51
CA SER A 200 -26.05 -14.68 7.79
C SER A 200 -26.29 -15.75 8.86
N GLY A 201 -25.75 -15.56 10.05
CA GLY A 201 -25.86 -16.52 11.15
C GLY A 201 -27.29 -16.72 11.69
N ILE A 202 -28.26 -15.89 11.28
CA ILE A 202 -29.57 -15.79 11.95
C ILE A 202 -30.77 -15.99 10.99
N THR A 203 -30.64 -15.79 9.68
CA THR A 203 -31.79 -15.83 8.74
C THR A 203 -31.50 -16.54 7.41
N SER A 204 -32.54 -17.09 6.77
CA SER A 204 -32.45 -17.67 5.43
C SER A 204 -31.92 -16.62 4.44
N SER A 205 -30.83 -16.94 3.77
CA SER A 205 -30.19 -16.09 2.76
C SER A 205 -31.13 -15.81 1.60
N VAL A 206 -31.55 -14.56 1.41
CA VAL A 206 -32.27 -14.15 0.20
C VAL A 206 -31.23 -13.80 -0.86
N PRO A 207 -31.26 -14.42 -2.05
CA PRO A 207 -30.34 -14.07 -3.12
C PRO A 207 -30.54 -12.61 -3.54
N VAL A 208 -29.44 -11.86 -3.67
CA VAL A 208 -29.44 -10.48 -4.13
C VAL A 208 -28.87 -10.44 -5.55
N ALA A 209 -29.69 -10.04 -6.52
CA ALA A 209 -29.27 -9.88 -7.90
C ALA A 209 -28.67 -8.48 -8.11
N VAL A 210 -27.43 -8.43 -8.62
CA VAL A 210 -26.69 -7.18 -8.86
C VAL A 210 -26.11 -7.14 -10.27
N ASP A 211 -25.89 -5.94 -10.80
CA ASP A 211 -25.31 -5.73 -12.12
C ASP A 211 -23.78 -5.83 -12.10
N LEU A 212 -23.15 -5.49 -10.96
CA LEU A 212 -21.70 -5.47 -10.75
C LEU A 212 -21.36 -5.75 -9.28
N LEU A 213 -20.21 -6.40 -9.03
CA LEU A 213 -19.67 -6.63 -7.69
C LEU A 213 -18.28 -5.99 -7.58
N ILE A 214 -18.00 -5.33 -6.46
CA ILE A 214 -16.66 -4.87 -6.09
C ILE A 214 -16.23 -5.49 -4.75
N ASP A 215 -15.15 -6.27 -4.79
CA ASP A 215 -14.45 -6.78 -3.62
C ASP A 215 -13.61 -5.67 -2.96
N ALA A 216 -14.05 -5.29 -1.76
CA ALA A 216 -13.44 -4.29 -0.89
C ALA A 216 -13.12 -4.89 0.50
N THR A 217 -12.95 -6.21 0.58
CA THR A 217 -12.60 -6.95 1.81
C THR A 217 -11.22 -6.58 2.36
N GLY A 218 -10.44 -5.80 1.62
CA GLY A 218 -9.18 -5.22 2.06
C GLY A 218 -8.02 -6.18 1.83
N PHE A 219 -7.14 -6.27 2.82
CA PHE A 219 -5.92 -7.08 2.78
C PHE A 219 -5.97 -8.29 3.72
N GLY A 220 -7.11 -8.54 4.40
CA GLY A 220 -7.19 -9.62 5.38
C GLY A 220 -6.28 -9.40 6.60
N GLU A 221 -6.03 -10.46 7.36
CA GLU A 221 -5.07 -10.47 8.48
C GLU A 221 -3.65 -10.76 7.97
N GLU A 222 -2.66 -10.43 8.79
CA GLU A 222 -1.25 -10.74 8.49
C GLU A 222 -1.01 -12.25 8.42
N ALA A 223 -0.07 -12.65 7.57
CA ALA A 223 0.36 -14.04 7.49
C ALA A 223 1.07 -14.46 8.79
N ASN A 224 0.63 -15.59 9.33
CA ASN A 224 1.24 -16.24 10.49
C ASN A 224 1.63 -17.69 10.14
N PRO A 225 2.67 -17.87 9.30
CA PRO A 225 3.02 -19.20 8.77
C PRO A 225 3.46 -20.19 9.85
N PHE A 226 3.96 -19.69 10.99
CA PHE A 226 4.41 -20.52 12.11
C PHE A 226 3.33 -20.70 13.20
N SER A 227 2.09 -20.25 12.95
CA SER A 227 0.98 -20.35 13.89
C SER A 227 1.33 -19.86 15.31
N LEU A 228 2.16 -18.82 15.41
CA LEU A 228 2.56 -18.26 16.68
C LEU A 228 1.33 -17.66 17.37
N VAL A 229 1.26 -17.80 18.69
CA VAL A 229 0.27 -17.07 19.51
C VAL A 229 0.73 -15.62 19.63
N ASP A 230 0.66 -14.92 18.51
CA ASP A 230 1.01 -13.52 18.36
C ASP A 230 -0.21 -12.71 17.95
N HIS A 231 -0.23 -11.46 18.36
CA HIS A 231 -1.29 -10.53 18.02
C HIS A 231 -1.03 -9.99 16.61
N SER A 232 -2.07 -9.89 15.78
CA SER A 232 -1.96 -9.16 14.51
C SER A 232 -1.55 -7.71 14.77
N TYR A 233 -0.95 -7.04 13.78
CA TYR A 233 -0.58 -5.63 13.90
C TYR A 233 -1.70 -4.75 14.48
N TRP A 234 -2.95 -4.95 14.07
CA TRP A 234 -4.08 -4.17 14.60
C TRP A 234 -4.43 -4.48 16.05
N SER A 235 -3.98 -5.60 16.60
CA SER A 235 -4.24 -6.03 17.97
C SER A 235 -3.02 -5.91 18.89
N SER A 236 -1.81 -5.82 18.34
CA SER A 236 -0.61 -5.41 19.08
C SER A 236 -0.54 -3.89 19.23
N GLY A 237 0.47 -3.37 19.93
CA GLY A 237 0.66 -1.93 20.17
C GLY A 237 0.10 -1.43 21.49
N HIS A 238 -0.61 -2.29 22.24
CA HIS A 238 -1.04 -1.95 23.59
C HIS A 238 0.11 -2.19 24.59
N ARG A 239 0.45 -1.18 25.40
CA ARG A 239 1.59 -1.20 26.35
C ARG A 239 1.70 -2.49 27.18
N LEU A 240 0.56 -3.02 27.64
CA LEU A 240 0.50 -4.24 28.46
C LEU A 240 1.15 -5.45 27.78
N ILE A 241 1.13 -5.54 26.45
CA ILE A 241 1.81 -6.63 25.72
C ILE A 241 3.32 -6.58 25.97
N TYR A 242 3.89 -5.38 26.02
CA TYR A 242 5.33 -5.14 26.12
C TYR A 242 5.80 -5.06 27.57
N ASP A 243 4.98 -4.53 28.47
CA ASP A 243 5.32 -4.33 29.88
C ASP A 243 5.30 -5.63 30.70
N HIS A 244 4.76 -6.73 30.15
CA HIS A 244 4.77 -8.04 30.79
C HIS A 244 6.03 -8.87 30.51
N LEU A 245 6.94 -8.38 29.66
CA LEU A 245 8.25 -9.02 29.51
C LEU A 245 9.08 -8.82 30.78
N VAL A 246 9.58 -9.92 31.35
CA VAL A 246 10.42 -9.91 32.55
C VAL A 246 11.88 -9.76 32.13
N PRO A 247 12.57 -8.64 32.41
CA PRO A 247 13.97 -8.49 32.06
C PRO A 247 14.88 -9.39 32.92
N PRO A 248 16.01 -9.90 32.38
CA PRO A 248 16.42 -9.77 31.00
C PRO A 248 15.59 -10.64 30.06
N ALA A 249 15.18 -10.12 28.90
CA ALA A 249 14.41 -10.86 27.90
C ALA A 249 14.93 -10.65 26.48
N LYS A 250 14.89 -11.72 25.67
CA LYS A 250 15.22 -11.73 24.25
C LYS A 250 13.95 -11.80 23.41
N VAL A 251 13.79 -10.86 22.50
CA VAL A 251 12.65 -10.74 21.60
C VAL A 251 13.14 -10.91 20.17
N LEU A 252 12.54 -11.83 19.42
CA LEU A 252 12.70 -11.91 17.98
C LEU A 252 11.50 -11.24 17.30
N LEU A 253 11.78 -10.30 16.39
CA LEU A 253 10.80 -9.71 15.50
C LEU A 253 11.17 -10.00 14.06
N SER A 254 10.42 -10.89 13.42
CA SER A 254 10.63 -11.25 12.02
C SER A 254 9.69 -10.49 11.10
N GLY A 255 10.27 -9.78 10.12
CA GLY A 255 9.56 -8.91 9.19
C GLY A 255 9.94 -7.44 9.40
N CYS A 256 10.66 -6.87 8.43
CA CYS A 256 11.17 -5.49 8.47
C CYS A 256 10.38 -4.53 7.54
N GLY A 257 9.06 -4.72 7.44
CA GLY A 257 8.16 -3.77 6.79
C GLY A 257 7.64 -2.70 7.76
N ASP A 258 6.70 -1.88 7.31
CA ASP A 258 6.11 -0.78 8.10
C ASP A 258 5.59 -1.24 9.48
N SER A 259 4.84 -2.36 9.53
CA SER A 259 4.32 -2.89 10.80
C SER A 259 5.42 -3.45 11.71
N GLY A 260 6.51 -3.97 11.14
CA GLY A 260 7.68 -4.42 11.86
C GLY A 260 8.43 -3.28 12.53
N VAL A 261 8.64 -2.17 11.84
CA VAL A 261 9.32 -0.99 12.42
C VAL A 261 8.57 -0.47 13.64
N ILE A 262 7.26 -0.27 13.52
CA ILE A 262 6.43 0.22 14.64
C ILE A 262 6.41 -0.77 15.80
N GLU A 263 6.33 -2.07 15.52
CA GLU A 263 6.40 -3.10 16.55
C GLU A 263 7.77 -3.14 17.25
N GLY A 264 8.86 -2.96 16.50
CA GLY A 264 10.21 -2.86 17.03
C GLY A 264 10.37 -1.68 17.99
N MET A 265 9.81 -0.51 17.63
CA MET A 265 9.81 0.66 18.50
C MET A 265 9.12 0.40 19.85
N HIS A 266 8.01 -0.35 19.89
CA HIS A 266 7.37 -0.73 21.16
C HIS A 266 8.26 -1.59 22.07
N TYR A 267 9.09 -2.47 21.50
CA TYR A 267 10.02 -3.30 22.27
C TYR A 267 11.30 -2.55 22.65
N ALA A 268 11.81 -1.66 21.78
CA ALA A 268 13.05 -0.94 22.00
C ALA A 268 12.90 0.28 22.93
N MET A 269 11.77 0.99 22.85
CA MET A 269 11.52 2.23 23.59
C MET A 269 10.49 2.03 24.71
N ALA A 270 10.85 2.45 25.92
CA ALA A 270 9.95 2.51 27.05
C ALA A 270 8.85 3.55 26.80
N ASP A 271 7.62 3.23 27.21
CA ASP A 271 6.45 4.10 27.08
C ASP A 271 6.17 4.64 25.65
N PHE A 272 6.65 3.94 24.61
CA PHE A 272 6.40 4.33 23.22
C PHE A 272 4.90 4.40 22.92
N ASP A 273 4.43 5.58 22.53
CA ASP A 273 3.09 5.83 22.00
C ASP A 273 3.22 6.14 20.51
N HIS A 274 2.52 5.36 19.68
CA HIS A 274 2.56 5.49 18.23
C HIS A 274 2.11 6.89 17.76
N LYS A 275 1.35 7.65 18.57
CA LYS A 275 0.98 9.03 18.19
C LYS A 275 2.19 9.98 18.11
N ASP A 276 3.24 9.70 18.89
CA ASP A 276 4.42 10.56 19.02
C ASP A 276 5.43 10.25 17.91
N VAL A 277 5.14 9.27 17.07
CA VAL A 277 6.04 8.81 16.01
C VAL A 277 6.42 9.97 15.08
N GLU A 278 5.46 10.78 14.62
CA GLU A 278 5.72 11.92 13.73
C GLU A 278 6.64 12.96 14.37
N ASP A 279 6.63 13.10 15.69
CA ASP A 279 7.48 14.03 16.43
C ASP A 279 8.94 13.55 16.49
N LEU A 280 9.19 12.27 16.21
CA LEU A 280 10.54 11.73 16.02
C LEU A 280 11.16 12.16 14.70
N TRP A 281 10.37 12.71 13.75
CA TRP A 281 10.93 13.23 12.51
C TRP A 281 11.72 14.50 12.80
N PRO A 282 13.01 14.57 12.43
CA PRO A 282 13.80 15.73 12.78
C PRO A 282 13.36 16.92 11.91
N SER A 283 13.30 18.10 12.53
CA SER A 283 12.92 19.36 11.87
C SER A 283 14.03 19.94 10.98
N TYR A 284 14.90 19.10 10.40
CA TYR A 284 15.97 19.54 9.52
C TYR A 284 15.43 19.84 8.13
N ASP A 285 15.73 21.04 7.63
CA ASP A 285 15.54 21.38 6.23
C ASP A 285 16.22 20.31 5.35
N TYR A 286 15.46 19.74 4.41
CA TYR A 286 15.92 18.80 3.38
C TYR A 286 16.19 17.33 3.76
N LEU A 287 15.88 16.83 4.97
CA LEU A 287 15.99 15.38 5.23
C LEU A 287 15.11 14.58 4.26
N GLY A 288 13.85 14.98 4.10
CA GLY A 288 12.93 14.35 3.14
C GLY A 288 13.48 14.36 1.73
N LEU A 289 13.96 15.51 1.25
CA LEU A 289 14.55 15.64 -0.09
C LEU A 289 15.82 14.79 -0.26
N SER A 290 16.69 14.77 0.75
CA SER A 290 17.92 13.98 0.69
C SER A 290 17.63 12.48 0.74
N LEU A 291 16.68 12.06 1.57
CA LEU A 291 16.18 10.70 1.59
C LEU A 291 15.56 10.34 0.24
N ASP A 292 14.68 11.17 -0.31
CA ASP A 292 14.05 10.92 -1.61
C ASP A 292 15.09 10.76 -2.71
N GLN A 293 16.02 11.71 -2.84
CA GLN A 293 17.06 11.66 -3.87
C GLN A 293 17.97 10.44 -3.70
N ARG A 294 18.45 10.18 -2.47
CA ARG A 294 19.34 9.04 -2.21
C ARG A 294 18.61 7.72 -2.31
N LEU A 295 17.34 7.65 -1.92
CA LEU A 295 16.50 6.47 -2.07
C LEU A 295 16.15 6.25 -3.54
N GLU A 296 15.95 7.29 -4.34
CA GLU A 296 15.81 7.18 -5.78
C GLU A 296 17.11 6.63 -6.39
N GLU A 297 18.27 7.20 -6.05
CA GLU A 297 19.59 6.67 -6.46
C GLU A 297 19.85 5.22 -5.96
N ALA A 298 19.39 4.88 -4.76
CA ALA A 298 19.53 3.57 -4.13
C ALA A 298 18.53 2.52 -4.66
N ARG A 299 17.34 2.96 -5.08
CA ARG A 299 16.22 2.12 -5.55
C ARG A 299 16.24 2.02 -7.07
N LEU A 300 17.43 1.71 -7.60
CA LEU A 300 17.69 1.20 -8.95
C LEU A 300 16.61 1.61 -9.97
N PRO A 301 16.44 2.91 -10.27
CA PRO A 301 15.25 3.45 -10.95
C PRO A 301 14.92 2.75 -12.28
N ASP A 302 15.90 2.13 -12.93
CA ASP A 302 15.71 1.40 -14.18
C ASP A 302 15.28 -0.08 -13.97
N LEU A 303 15.61 -0.71 -12.85
CA LEU A 303 15.26 -2.11 -12.55
C LEU A 303 13.82 -2.30 -12.06
N THR A 304 13.26 -1.27 -11.43
CA THR A 304 11.90 -1.31 -10.86
C THR A 304 10.96 -0.25 -11.42
N GLY A 305 11.47 0.71 -12.20
CA GLY A 305 10.68 1.75 -12.84
C GLY A 305 10.12 1.30 -14.19
N ASN A 306 8.85 1.62 -14.43
CA ASN A 306 8.16 1.32 -15.70
C ASN A 306 8.58 2.24 -16.87
N GLY A 307 9.67 3.00 -16.76
CA GLY A 307 10.07 4.01 -17.76
C GLY A 307 10.36 3.44 -19.15
N GLY A 308 10.72 2.15 -19.24
CA GLY A 308 10.99 1.47 -20.50
C GLY A 308 9.77 0.91 -21.24
N THR A 309 8.55 0.99 -20.67
CA THR A 309 7.36 0.37 -21.27
C THR A 309 6.87 1.05 -22.55
N ASP A 310 7.36 2.25 -22.87
CA ASP A 310 6.97 2.96 -24.10
C ASP A 310 7.61 2.38 -25.37
N ARG A 311 8.54 1.42 -25.24
CA ARG A 311 9.17 0.75 -26.41
C ARG A 311 8.27 -0.30 -27.07
N SER A 312 7.26 -0.82 -26.37
CA SER A 312 6.44 -1.93 -26.88
C SER A 312 4.95 -1.71 -26.65
N ASP A 313 4.14 -2.16 -27.60
CA ASP A 313 2.68 -2.27 -27.45
C ASP A 313 2.29 -3.33 -26.41
N ARG A 314 3.23 -4.18 -25.99
CA ARG A 314 3.03 -5.22 -24.98
C ARG A 314 3.66 -4.82 -23.63
N PRO A 315 3.02 -5.17 -22.51
CA PRO A 315 3.61 -4.95 -21.20
C PRO A 315 4.86 -5.82 -21.03
N ILE A 316 5.99 -5.16 -20.81
CA ILE A 316 7.28 -5.75 -20.45
C ILE A 316 7.55 -5.37 -19.00
N ILE A 317 7.92 -6.34 -18.17
CA ILE A 317 8.31 -6.07 -16.78
C ILE A 317 9.61 -5.24 -16.70
N SER A 318 9.73 -4.42 -15.66
CA SER A 318 10.86 -3.49 -15.48
C SER A 318 12.24 -4.16 -15.56
N GLU A 319 12.40 -5.37 -15.01
CA GLU A 319 13.67 -6.09 -15.02
C GLU A 319 14.12 -6.48 -16.43
N LEU A 320 13.17 -6.81 -17.32
CA LEU A 320 13.46 -7.14 -18.71
C LEU A 320 13.71 -5.88 -19.55
N ALA A 321 12.98 -4.79 -19.27
CA ALA A 321 13.24 -3.50 -19.91
C ALA A 321 14.66 -3.00 -19.59
N TRP A 322 15.06 -3.09 -18.31
CA TRP A 322 16.43 -2.80 -17.87
C TRP A 322 17.47 -3.66 -18.57
N TRP A 323 17.21 -4.97 -18.70
CA TRP A 323 18.10 -5.88 -19.40
C TRP A 323 18.32 -5.49 -20.87
N LEU A 324 17.24 -5.15 -21.58
CA LEU A 324 17.30 -4.69 -22.97
C LEU A 324 18.12 -3.40 -23.09
N GLU A 325 17.88 -2.44 -22.20
CA GLU A 325 18.59 -1.16 -22.19
C GLU A 325 20.09 -1.33 -21.94
N LEU A 326 20.48 -2.15 -20.96
CA LEU A 326 21.88 -2.46 -20.71
C LEU A 326 22.55 -3.12 -21.92
N ARG A 327 21.87 -4.06 -22.58
CA ARG A 327 22.40 -4.74 -23.76
C ARG A 327 22.58 -3.80 -24.94
N PHE A 328 21.59 -2.93 -25.17
CA PHE A 328 21.68 -1.89 -26.19
C PHE A 328 22.89 -0.97 -25.94
N HIS A 329 23.03 -0.46 -24.72
CA HIS A 329 24.14 0.44 -24.41
C HIS A 329 25.52 -0.24 -24.51
N GLY A 330 25.65 -1.50 -24.08
CA GLY A 330 26.90 -2.25 -24.20
C GLY A 330 27.39 -2.41 -25.65
N GLU A 331 26.48 -2.55 -26.61
CA GLU A 331 26.82 -2.71 -28.02
C GLU A 331 27.21 -1.39 -28.70
N PHE A 332 26.49 -0.31 -28.42
CA PHE A 332 26.71 0.99 -29.05
C PHE A 332 27.79 1.83 -28.36
N ASN A 333 27.98 1.69 -27.05
CA ASN A 333 28.96 2.45 -26.26
C ASN A 333 30.23 1.64 -25.94
N SER A 334 30.79 0.90 -26.90
CA SER A 334 32.11 0.25 -26.75
C SER A 334 33.28 1.22 -26.40
N ARG A 335 33.03 2.53 -26.38
CA ARG A 335 34.00 3.59 -26.03
C ARG A 335 33.53 4.55 -24.92
N GLY A 336 32.35 4.34 -24.33
CA GLY A 336 31.81 5.21 -23.29
C GLY A 336 31.64 4.47 -21.97
N ASP A 337 32.11 5.06 -20.87
CA ASP A 337 31.84 4.59 -19.51
C ASP A 337 30.33 4.69 -19.24
N TRP A 338 29.56 3.65 -19.59
CA TRP A 338 28.16 3.59 -19.16
C TRP A 338 28.15 3.35 -17.65
N PRO A 339 27.58 4.26 -16.84
CA PRO A 339 27.75 4.24 -15.38
C PRO A 339 27.25 2.96 -14.69
N LEU A 340 26.35 2.22 -15.34
CA LEU A 340 25.70 1.03 -14.78
C LEU A 340 26.52 -0.25 -14.95
N ASP A 341 27.38 -0.38 -15.97
CA ASP A 341 28.12 -1.64 -16.20
C ASP A 341 29.18 -1.91 -15.12
N ASN A 342 29.70 -0.84 -14.52
CA ASN A 342 30.71 -0.89 -13.47
C ASN A 342 30.14 -1.02 -12.04
N GLN A 343 28.81 -1.12 -11.89
CA GLN A 343 28.21 -1.23 -10.57
C GLN A 343 28.30 -2.68 -10.05
N PRO A 344 28.64 -2.89 -8.75
CA PRO A 344 28.76 -4.23 -8.17
C PRO A 344 27.48 -5.10 -8.29
N HIS A 345 26.31 -4.46 -8.35
CA HIS A 345 25.01 -5.13 -8.42
C HIS A 345 24.61 -5.57 -9.83
N THR A 346 25.14 -4.93 -10.88
CA THR A 346 24.67 -5.14 -12.25
C THR A 346 24.91 -6.56 -12.72
N ARG A 347 26.14 -7.07 -12.55
CA ARG A 347 26.53 -8.38 -13.07
C ARG A 347 25.76 -9.55 -12.43
N PRO A 348 25.57 -9.64 -11.09
CA PRO A 348 24.76 -10.70 -10.48
C PRO A 348 23.30 -10.71 -10.96
N ILE A 349 22.67 -9.54 -11.04
CA ILE A 349 21.27 -9.37 -11.49
C ILE A 349 21.14 -9.78 -12.97
N LEU A 350 22.02 -9.23 -13.81
CA LEU A 350 22.09 -9.51 -15.24
C LEU A 350 22.27 -11.02 -15.52
N SER A 351 23.20 -11.66 -14.82
CA SER A 351 23.45 -13.10 -14.98
C SER A 351 22.24 -13.95 -14.64
N LYS A 352 21.43 -13.57 -13.63
CA LYS A 352 20.20 -14.28 -13.25
C LYS A 352 19.10 -14.11 -14.30
N ILE A 353 18.92 -12.88 -14.81
CA ILE A 353 17.96 -12.59 -15.88
C ILE A 353 18.33 -13.40 -17.12
N GLU A 354 19.59 -13.36 -17.55
CA GLU A 354 20.06 -14.12 -18.71
C GLU A 354 19.89 -15.63 -18.53
N ALA A 355 20.23 -16.17 -17.36
CA ALA A 355 20.02 -17.58 -17.07
C ALA A 355 18.54 -17.98 -17.21
N ALA A 356 17.62 -17.13 -16.75
CA ALA A 356 16.19 -17.35 -16.89
C ALA A 356 15.67 -17.14 -18.33
N LEU A 357 16.32 -16.27 -19.13
CA LEU A 357 15.99 -16.05 -20.54
C LEU A 357 16.51 -17.14 -21.48
N ARG A 358 17.63 -17.80 -21.17
CA ARG A 358 18.27 -18.80 -22.05
C ARG A 358 17.31 -19.88 -22.59
N PRO A 359 16.45 -20.52 -21.79
CA PRO A 359 15.50 -21.51 -22.30
C PRO A 359 14.53 -20.93 -23.33
N HIS A 360 14.08 -19.69 -23.13
CA HIS A 360 13.18 -18.99 -24.04
C HIS A 360 13.90 -18.57 -25.33
N ALA A 361 15.14 -18.10 -25.21
CA ALA A 361 15.98 -17.75 -26.36
C ALA A 361 16.26 -18.97 -27.25
N ALA A 362 16.65 -20.11 -26.66
CA ALA A 362 16.91 -21.34 -27.40
C ALA A 362 15.65 -21.86 -28.13
N ALA A 363 14.47 -21.66 -27.55
CA ALA A 363 13.20 -22.05 -28.18
C ALA A 363 12.81 -21.11 -29.33
N ALA A 364 13.01 -19.80 -29.18
CA ALA A 364 12.62 -18.80 -30.17
C ALA A 364 13.65 -18.64 -31.31
N PHE A 365 14.94 -18.83 -31.01
CA PHE A 365 16.08 -18.60 -31.91
C PHE A 365 17.07 -19.77 -31.86
N PRO A 366 16.72 -20.96 -32.37
CA PRO A 366 17.51 -22.18 -32.18
C PRO A 366 18.90 -22.15 -32.85
N ALA A 367 19.16 -21.18 -33.73
CA ALA A 367 20.42 -21.03 -34.44
C ALA A 367 21.42 -20.07 -33.74
N SER A 368 21.00 -19.40 -32.66
CA SER A 368 21.77 -18.35 -31.99
C SER A 368 21.78 -18.58 -30.48
N SER A 369 22.89 -18.26 -29.81
CA SER A 369 22.86 -18.15 -28.34
C SER A 369 22.21 -16.82 -27.93
N LEU A 370 21.83 -16.69 -26.65
CA LEU A 370 21.28 -15.42 -26.12
C LEU A 370 22.26 -14.26 -26.31
N GLU A 371 23.56 -14.54 -26.19
CA GLU A 371 24.66 -13.61 -26.40
C GLU A 371 24.83 -13.19 -27.86
N ASP A 372 24.52 -14.09 -28.80
CA ASP A 372 24.65 -13.85 -30.24
C ASP A 372 23.41 -13.17 -30.85
N LEU A 373 22.31 -13.03 -30.11
CA LEU A 373 21.12 -12.33 -30.60
C LEU A 373 21.42 -10.87 -30.90
N SER A 374 21.01 -10.40 -32.07
CA SER A 374 20.96 -8.97 -32.39
C SER A 374 19.95 -8.23 -31.51
N GLU A 375 20.07 -6.90 -31.41
CA GLU A 375 19.10 -6.03 -30.73
C GLU A 375 17.64 -6.37 -31.09
N VAL A 376 17.34 -6.45 -32.40
CA VAL A 376 16.00 -6.76 -32.91
C VAL A 376 15.51 -8.14 -32.48
N GLU A 377 16.42 -9.12 -32.38
CA GLU A 377 16.06 -10.47 -31.91
C GLU A 377 15.82 -10.50 -30.40
N ARG A 378 16.55 -9.70 -29.62
CA ARG A 378 16.30 -9.56 -28.16
C ARG A 378 14.98 -8.87 -27.86
N ASP A 379 14.65 -7.81 -28.59
CA ASP A 379 13.35 -7.16 -28.48
C ASP A 379 12.23 -8.16 -28.79
N ARG A 380 12.34 -8.87 -29.92
CA ARG A 380 11.37 -9.91 -30.30
C ARG A 380 11.28 -11.04 -29.28
N LEU A 381 12.39 -11.43 -28.67
CA LEU A 381 12.42 -12.43 -27.59
C LEU A 381 11.54 -11.94 -26.44
N VAL A 382 11.82 -10.74 -25.91
CA VAL A 382 11.15 -10.19 -24.73
C VAL A 382 9.67 -9.89 -25.01
N GLU A 383 9.35 -9.27 -26.14
CA GLU A 383 7.96 -9.00 -26.56
C GLU A 383 7.15 -10.28 -26.82
N GLY A 384 7.84 -11.37 -27.16
CA GLY A 384 7.28 -12.70 -27.36
C GLY A 384 6.97 -13.45 -26.07
N LEU A 385 7.52 -13.03 -24.92
CA LEU A 385 7.31 -13.71 -23.63
C LEU A 385 5.89 -13.49 -23.11
N ALA A 386 5.23 -14.60 -22.75
CA ALA A 386 4.02 -14.57 -21.93
C ALA A 386 4.33 -13.95 -20.56
N LEU A 387 3.33 -13.29 -19.95
CA LEU A 387 3.49 -12.59 -18.67
C LEU A 387 3.96 -13.55 -17.56
N GLU A 388 3.48 -14.79 -17.56
CA GLU A 388 3.88 -15.82 -16.60
C GLU A 388 5.38 -16.14 -16.68
N ALA A 389 5.94 -16.17 -17.89
CA ALA A 389 7.37 -16.35 -18.10
C ALA A 389 8.14 -15.12 -17.61
N GLN A 390 7.64 -13.91 -17.90
CA GLN A 390 8.23 -12.68 -17.37
C GLN A 390 8.23 -12.67 -15.83
N LEU A 391 7.11 -13.03 -15.18
CA LEU A 391 7.00 -13.11 -13.72
C LEU A 391 7.94 -14.16 -13.12
N THR A 392 8.16 -15.29 -13.81
CA THR A 392 9.15 -16.29 -13.42
C THR A 392 10.58 -15.71 -13.45
N ILE A 393 10.91 -14.92 -14.47
CA ILE A 393 12.20 -14.22 -14.56
C ILE A 393 12.35 -13.22 -13.41
N ARG A 394 11.30 -12.45 -13.09
CA ARG A 394 11.30 -11.57 -11.91
C ARG A 394 11.55 -12.34 -10.62
N GLU A 395 10.85 -13.45 -10.40
CA GLU A 395 11.02 -14.25 -9.19
C GLU A 395 12.48 -14.72 -9.03
N ALA A 396 13.11 -15.14 -10.13
CA ALA A 396 14.49 -15.58 -10.15
C ALA A 396 15.51 -14.50 -9.75
N VAL A 397 15.19 -13.22 -9.98
CA VAL A 397 16.09 -12.08 -9.71
C VAL A 397 15.68 -11.25 -8.48
N THR A 398 14.45 -11.39 -7.98
CA THR A 398 13.91 -10.56 -6.88
C THR A 398 14.79 -10.57 -5.64
N LYS A 399 15.28 -11.75 -5.21
CA LYS A 399 16.17 -11.85 -4.03
C LYS A 399 17.48 -11.07 -4.21
N GLU A 400 18.02 -11.05 -5.43
CA GLU A 400 19.25 -10.32 -5.75
C GLU A 400 19.00 -8.81 -5.77
N ILE A 401 17.88 -8.38 -6.36
CA ILE A 401 17.47 -6.96 -6.34
C ILE A 401 17.26 -6.50 -4.90
N ASP A 402 16.50 -7.25 -4.10
CA ASP A 402 16.22 -6.91 -2.70
C ASP A 402 17.50 -6.84 -1.87
N TYR A 403 18.47 -7.73 -2.14
CA TYR A 403 19.79 -7.68 -1.49
C TYR A 403 20.51 -6.35 -1.74
N TRP A 404 20.62 -5.94 -3.01
CA TRP A 404 21.35 -4.73 -3.37
C TRP A 404 20.62 -3.44 -2.98
N VAL A 405 19.29 -3.42 -3.15
CA VAL A 405 18.47 -2.28 -2.70
C VAL A 405 18.61 -2.11 -1.19
N SER A 406 18.57 -3.20 -0.42
CA SER A 406 18.75 -3.15 1.04
C SER A 406 20.09 -2.50 1.44
N LEU A 407 21.21 -2.93 0.82
CA LEU A 407 22.53 -2.34 1.08
C LEU A 407 22.59 -0.85 0.74
N ARG A 408 21.98 -0.43 -0.37
CA ARG A 408 21.98 0.97 -0.80
C ARG A 408 21.09 1.85 0.08
N ILE A 409 19.93 1.34 0.52
CA ILE A 409 19.11 2.05 1.50
C ILE A 409 19.87 2.19 2.82
N ALA A 410 20.54 1.14 3.30
CA ALA A 410 21.35 1.21 4.51
C ALA A 410 22.51 2.21 4.37
N GLU A 411 23.18 2.24 3.22
CA GLU A 411 24.20 3.24 2.91
C GLU A 411 23.64 4.67 2.99
N ALA A 412 22.50 4.92 2.35
CA ALA A 412 21.82 6.21 2.42
C ALA A 412 21.38 6.57 3.86
N ALA A 413 20.91 5.57 4.62
CA ALA A 413 20.43 5.76 5.98
C ALA A 413 21.55 6.08 6.98
N ARG A 414 22.78 5.60 6.75
CA ARG A 414 23.93 5.92 7.63
C ARG A 414 24.28 7.39 7.64
N ASP A 415 24.07 8.09 6.53
CA ASP A 415 24.36 9.52 6.40
C ASP A 415 23.29 10.40 7.05
N ILE A 416 22.17 9.80 7.46
CA ILE A 416 21.16 10.50 8.25
C ILE A 416 21.73 10.72 9.66
N ILE A 417 21.90 11.99 10.01
CA ILE A 417 22.28 12.38 11.36
C ILE A 417 21.09 12.13 12.27
N VAL A 418 21.20 11.12 13.14
CA VAL A 418 20.31 10.99 14.30
C VAL A 418 20.69 12.13 15.25
N PRO A 419 19.77 13.01 15.65
CA PRO A 419 20.05 14.12 16.56
C PRO A 419 20.92 13.70 17.77
N ASN A 420 21.85 14.59 18.16
CA ASN A 420 22.96 14.30 19.08
C ASN A 420 22.56 13.96 20.53
N ASP A 421 21.28 14.05 20.86
CA ASP A 421 20.65 13.53 22.06
C ASP A 421 20.42 12.00 21.98
N GLY A 422 21.31 11.26 21.32
CA GLY A 422 21.36 9.79 21.42
C GLY A 422 21.38 9.31 22.88
N ALA A 423 21.89 10.12 23.81
CA ALA A 423 21.76 9.90 25.25
C ALA A 423 20.29 9.97 25.75
N ASP A 424 19.47 10.88 25.23
CA ASP A 424 18.06 11.04 25.61
C ASP A 424 17.20 9.93 24.98
N LEU A 425 17.50 9.52 23.74
CA LEU A 425 16.89 8.35 23.11
C LEU A 425 17.30 7.04 23.81
N HIS A 426 18.56 6.92 24.24
CA HIS A 426 19.01 5.80 25.06
C HIS A 426 18.43 5.84 26.47
N ALA A 427 18.15 7.02 27.02
CA ALA A 427 17.50 7.16 28.32
C ALA A 427 16.07 6.63 28.32
N VAL A 428 15.39 6.68 27.17
CA VAL A 428 14.06 6.07 26.96
C VAL A 428 14.14 4.64 26.43
N ALA A 429 15.32 4.04 26.30
CA ALA A 429 15.45 2.64 25.90
C ALA A 429 14.87 1.72 26.99
N ARG A 430 14.15 0.68 26.56
CA ARG A 430 13.56 -0.32 27.46
C ARG A 430 14.67 -1.19 28.05
N GLN A 431 14.91 -1.02 29.35
CA GLN A 431 16.04 -1.65 30.04
C GLN A 431 15.92 -3.18 30.11
N GLY A 432 17.02 -3.87 29.82
CA GLY A 432 17.13 -5.33 29.91
C GLY A 432 16.37 -6.11 28.82
N ILE A 433 15.88 -5.44 27.79
CA ILE A 433 15.31 -6.10 26.61
C ILE A 433 16.36 -6.09 25.49
N SER A 434 16.58 -7.26 24.89
CA SER A 434 17.35 -7.41 23.65
C SER A 434 16.37 -7.75 22.53
N LEU A 435 16.36 -6.96 21.47
CA LEU A 435 15.49 -7.11 20.31
C LEU A 435 16.34 -7.53 19.12
N THR A 436 16.04 -8.70 18.55
CA THR A 436 16.60 -9.14 17.28
C THR A 436 15.57 -8.90 16.19
N LEU A 437 15.87 -7.97 15.28
CA LEU A 437 15.16 -7.81 14.02
C LEU A 437 15.59 -8.91 13.06
N ASN A 438 14.67 -9.49 12.32
CA ASN A 438 14.96 -10.57 11.36
C ASN A 438 14.31 -10.34 10.00
N GLY A 439 15.08 -10.59 8.93
CA GLY A 439 14.64 -10.45 7.55
C GLY A 439 15.53 -11.20 6.56
N MET A 440 15.08 -11.28 5.31
CA MET A 440 15.79 -11.99 4.23
C MET A 440 16.95 -11.17 3.64
N THR A 441 16.92 -9.85 3.82
CA THR A 441 17.87 -8.90 3.24
C THR A 441 19.16 -8.80 4.08
N PRO A 442 20.28 -8.30 3.53
CA PRO A 442 21.53 -8.15 4.29
C PRO A 442 21.47 -7.11 5.40
N THR A 443 20.49 -6.20 5.35
CA THR A 443 20.23 -5.19 6.38
C THR A 443 18.73 -5.18 6.70
N PRO A 444 18.27 -4.54 7.80
CA PRO A 444 16.85 -4.47 8.10
C PRO A 444 16.09 -3.55 7.12
N PHE A 445 16.78 -2.81 6.26
CA PHE A 445 16.15 -1.97 5.25
C PHE A 445 15.63 -2.81 4.09
N THR A 446 14.37 -2.59 3.72
CA THR A 446 13.73 -3.26 2.57
C THR A 446 13.16 -2.23 1.63
N ARG A 447 12.97 -2.60 0.35
CA ARG A 447 12.32 -1.73 -0.65
C ARG A 447 10.85 -1.41 -0.33
N GLN A 448 10.24 -2.12 0.62
CA GLN A 448 8.85 -1.90 1.02
C GLN A 448 8.68 -0.81 2.07
N LEU A 449 9.76 -0.41 2.75
CA LEU A 449 9.71 0.66 3.73
C LEU A 449 9.37 1.99 3.04
N SER A 450 8.42 2.71 3.62
CA SER A 450 8.22 4.12 3.28
C SER A 450 9.48 4.93 3.62
N ASN A 451 9.67 6.08 2.98
CA ASN A 451 10.81 6.96 3.26
C ASN A 451 10.83 7.36 4.74
N TYR A 452 9.64 7.51 5.32
CA TYR A 452 9.45 7.73 6.74
C TYR A 452 9.88 6.53 7.60
N ASN A 453 9.54 5.30 7.21
CA ASN A 453 9.92 4.11 7.95
C ASN A 453 11.40 3.73 7.76
N VAL A 454 12.08 4.23 6.72
CA VAL A 454 13.54 4.19 6.62
C VAL A 454 14.17 5.01 7.75
N TRP A 455 13.66 6.22 8.03
CA TRP A 455 14.11 7.03 9.17
C TRP A 455 13.88 6.30 10.50
N LEU A 456 12.66 5.79 10.73
CA LEU A 456 12.36 5.08 11.98
C LEU A 456 13.21 3.82 12.14
N MET A 457 13.48 3.09 11.06
CA MET A 457 14.39 1.94 11.11
C MET A 457 15.79 2.38 11.52
N ARG A 458 16.28 3.50 10.97
CA ARG A 458 17.59 4.06 11.35
C ARG A 458 17.65 4.46 12.82
N LEU A 459 16.56 5.03 13.34
CA LEU A 459 16.40 5.33 14.76
C LEU A 459 16.42 4.05 15.61
N LEU A 460 15.67 3.02 15.19
CA LEU A 460 15.56 1.73 15.86
C LEU A 460 16.91 1.00 15.96
N GLU A 461 17.72 0.99 14.89
CA GLU A 461 19.10 0.49 14.90
C GLU A 461 20.02 1.25 15.87
N GLY A 462 19.63 2.46 16.27
CA GLY A 462 20.38 3.26 17.24
C GLY A 462 20.16 2.84 18.70
N PHE A 463 19.13 2.05 19.02
CA PHE A 463 18.83 1.66 20.40
C PHE A 463 19.79 0.58 20.92
N PRO A 464 20.18 0.65 22.21
CA PRO A 464 21.01 -0.39 22.81
C PRO A 464 20.24 -1.72 22.86
N GLY A 465 20.90 -2.80 22.44
CA GLY A 465 20.31 -4.14 22.46
C GLY A 465 19.39 -4.44 21.27
N VAL A 466 19.34 -3.57 20.26
CA VAL A 466 18.73 -3.88 18.96
C VAL A 466 19.80 -4.44 18.03
N ASP A 467 19.59 -5.68 17.58
CA ASP A 467 20.46 -6.38 16.64
C ASP A 467 19.67 -6.78 15.39
N TYR A 468 20.38 -7.04 14.29
CA TYR A 468 19.79 -7.58 13.07
C TYR A 468 20.33 -8.97 12.76
N ARG A 469 19.44 -9.90 12.46
CA ARG A 469 19.74 -11.27 12.00
C ARG A 469 19.19 -11.48 10.59
N GLN A 470 20.09 -11.56 9.61
CA GLN A 470 19.74 -11.99 8.26
C GLN A 470 19.43 -13.50 8.26
N GLY A 471 18.38 -13.88 7.53
CA GLY A 471 18.05 -15.28 7.26
C GLY A 471 16.56 -15.57 7.39
N GLY A 472 16.08 -16.59 6.68
CA GLY A 472 14.72 -17.09 6.83
C GLY A 472 14.55 -17.89 8.10
N ILE A 473 13.34 -17.85 8.67
CA ILE A 473 12.93 -18.78 9.74
C ILE A 473 12.44 -20.07 9.08
N VAL A 474 12.97 -21.20 9.52
CA VAL A 474 12.60 -22.54 9.07
C VAL A 474 11.53 -23.13 9.98
N ASP A 475 11.73 -23.03 11.30
CA ASP A 475 10.85 -23.60 12.31
C ASP A 475 10.83 -22.77 13.59
N VAL A 476 9.73 -22.82 14.33
CA VAL A 476 9.58 -22.20 15.65
C VAL A 476 8.94 -23.20 16.60
N ARG A 477 9.68 -23.62 17.63
CA ARG A 477 9.21 -24.59 18.63
C ARG A 477 9.02 -23.92 19.97
N THR A 478 7.81 -24.06 20.53
CA THR A 478 7.53 -23.61 21.90
C THR A 478 8.07 -24.63 22.90
N ARG A 479 8.79 -24.17 23.91
CA ARG A 479 9.35 -24.97 25.00
C ARG A 479 8.39 -25.04 26.19
N ASP A 480 8.63 -25.98 27.10
CA ASP A 480 7.85 -26.15 28.33
C ASP A 480 7.89 -24.92 29.25
N ASP A 481 8.98 -24.15 29.20
CA ASP A 481 9.17 -22.91 29.95
C ASP A 481 8.59 -21.67 29.25
N ARG A 482 7.82 -21.87 28.17
CA ARG A 482 7.19 -20.82 27.34
C ARG A 482 8.15 -19.97 26.52
N ARG A 483 9.43 -20.35 26.43
CA ARG A 483 10.36 -19.76 25.46
C ARG A 483 10.22 -20.44 24.09
N PHE A 484 10.87 -19.87 23.09
CA PHE A 484 10.79 -20.30 21.70
C PHE A 484 12.19 -20.64 21.19
N ASP A 485 12.38 -21.85 20.69
CA ASP A 485 13.55 -22.20 19.89
C ASP A 485 13.23 -21.92 18.42
N VAL A 486 14.00 -21.04 17.79
CA VAL A 486 13.82 -20.60 16.41
C VAL A 486 14.98 -21.14 15.57
N GLU A 487 14.65 -21.97 14.58
CA GLU A 487 15.59 -22.52 13.62
C GLU A 487 15.63 -21.63 12.37
N PHE A 488 16.83 -21.22 11.96
CA PHE A 488 17.07 -20.38 10.79
C PHE A 488 17.60 -21.19 9.61
N ASP A 489 17.57 -20.61 8.41
CA ASP A 489 18.00 -21.25 7.17
C ASP A 489 19.51 -21.56 7.08
N ASP A 490 20.32 -20.96 7.95
CA ASP A 490 21.73 -21.31 8.17
C ASP A 490 21.94 -22.53 9.09
N GLY A 491 20.85 -23.11 9.60
CA GLY A 491 20.83 -24.24 10.53
C GLY A 491 21.12 -23.88 11.99
N GLN A 492 21.29 -22.59 12.31
CA GLN A 492 21.42 -22.16 13.71
C GLN A 492 20.05 -22.19 14.40
N VAL A 493 20.07 -22.54 15.69
CA VAL A 493 18.90 -22.49 16.55
C VAL A 493 19.18 -21.53 17.70
N GLU A 494 18.31 -20.54 17.87
CA GLU A 494 18.40 -19.57 18.95
C GLU A 494 17.13 -19.59 19.82
N THR A 495 17.30 -19.33 21.11
CA THR A 495 16.18 -19.29 22.07
C THR A 495 15.78 -17.86 22.39
N PHE A 496 14.49 -17.55 22.27
CA PHE A 496 13.88 -16.26 22.56
C PHE A 496 12.76 -16.38 23.59
N ASP A 497 12.56 -15.34 24.39
CA ASP A 497 11.45 -15.23 25.33
C ASP A 497 10.14 -14.82 24.64
N ARG A 498 10.25 -14.14 23.50
CA ARG A 498 9.12 -13.74 22.65
C ARG A 498 9.51 -13.83 21.17
N VAL A 499 8.59 -14.32 20.34
CA VAL A 499 8.72 -14.30 18.88
C VAL A 499 7.49 -13.64 18.29
N VAL A 500 7.72 -12.70 17.37
CA VAL A 500 6.70 -11.87 16.71
C VAL A 500 6.94 -11.92 15.21
N THR A 501 5.88 -12.05 14.41
CA THR A 501 5.97 -12.10 12.95
C THR A 501 5.14 -11.01 12.30
N ARG A 502 5.71 -10.27 11.35
CA ARG A 502 5.10 -9.16 10.60
C ARG A 502 5.37 -9.32 9.11
N TYR A 503 4.77 -10.35 8.49
CA TYR A 503 4.98 -10.69 7.08
C TYR A 503 3.96 -10.05 6.12
N GLY A 504 3.20 -9.07 6.61
CA GLY A 504 2.14 -8.45 5.84
C GLY A 504 0.96 -9.39 5.58
N ALA A 505 0.01 -8.90 4.80
CA ALA A 505 -1.26 -9.55 4.50
C ALA A 505 -1.14 -10.80 3.60
N ARG A 506 -2.01 -11.79 3.82
CA ARG A 506 -2.21 -12.89 2.85
C ARG A 506 -3.05 -12.39 1.67
N ILE A 507 -2.47 -12.43 0.47
CA ILE A 507 -3.12 -11.92 -0.75
C ILE A 507 -4.22 -12.89 -1.25
N ASP A 508 -4.13 -14.18 -0.93
CA ASP A 508 -5.02 -15.21 -1.48
C ASP A 508 -6.42 -15.28 -0.81
N ALA A 509 -6.73 -14.38 0.11
CA ALA A 509 -7.94 -14.46 0.95
C ALA A 509 -9.14 -13.65 0.41
N GLY A 510 -9.01 -12.95 -0.71
CA GLY A 510 -10.09 -12.16 -1.32
C GLY A 510 -11.06 -12.99 -2.18
N MET A 511 -12.23 -12.42 -2.51
CA MET A 511 -13.18 -13.04 -3.44
C MET A 511 -12.64 -13.05 -4.89
N CYS A 512 -11.72 -12.14 -5.18
CA CYS A 512 -11.15 -11.96 -6.51
C CYS A 512 -9.72 -12.51 -6.56
N ALA A 513 -9.54 -13.72 -7.10
CA ALA A 513 -8.26 -14.07 -7.68
C ALA A 513 -8.06 -13.19 -8.93
N GLY A 514 -7.20 -12.18 -8.82
CA GLY A 514 -6.82 -11.37 -9.97
C GLY A 514 -6.10 -12.22 -11.02
N ALA A 515 -6.13 -11.78 -12.28
CA ALA A 515 -5.25 -12.36 -13.29
C ALA A 515 -3.78 -12.26 -12.84
N ALA A 516 -2.93 -13.17 -13.32
CA ALA A 516 -1.50 -13.05 -13.13
C ALA A 516 -1.06 -11.65 -13.60
N ARG A 517 -0.34 -10.94 -12.74
CA ARG A 517 0.00 -9.53 -12.96
C ARG A 517 1.34 -9.19 -12.36
N ASP A 518 1.92 -8.16 -12.95
CA ASP A 518 3.10 -7.53 -12.42
C ASP A 518 2.74 -6.79 -11.13
N GLY A 519 3.16 -7.35 -9.98
CA GLY A 519 2.94 -6.72 -8.67
C GLY A 519 3.84 -5.51 -8.37
N SER A 520 4.81 -5.23 -9.23
CA SER A 520 5.66 -4.02 -9.24
C SER A 520 5.18 -2.99 -10.27
N ALA A 521 4.35 -3.38 -11.24
CA ALA A 521 3.81 -2.46 -12.21
C ALA A 521 2.99 -1.41 -11.48
N GLY A 522 3.27 -0.15 -11.82
CA GLY A 522 2.61 1.03 -11.27
C GLY A 522 1.13 0.77 -11.07
N ASP A 523 0.75 0.68 -9.81
CA ASP A 523 -0.60 0.39 -9.32
C ASP A 523 -1.55 1.33 -10.07
N TRP A 524 -2.17 0.92 -11.18
CA TRP A 524 -2.73 1.88 -12.14
C TRP A 524 -3.87 2.70 -11.55
N LEU A 525 -4.51 2.13 -10.53
CA LEU A 525 -5.51 2.79 -9.72
C LEU A 525 -4.93 3.82 -8.73
N LEU A 526 -3.61 3.89 -8.53
CA LEU A 526 -2.90 4.97 -7.85
C LEU A 526 -2.41 6.07 -8.80
N HIS A 527 -2.28 5.81 -10.10
CA HIS A 527 -1.97 6.89 -11.03
C HIS A 527 -3.14 7.87 -11.04
N GLN A 528 -2.87 9.11 -10.64
CA GLN A 528 -3.85 10.18 -10.72
C GLN A 528 -4.09 10.45 -12.21
N PRO A 529 -5.26 10.08 -12.77
CA PRO A 529 -5.55 10.44 -14.15
C PRO A 529 -5.53 11.96 -14.17
N CYS A 530 -4.66 12.54 -15.00
CA CYS A 530 -4.51 13.98 -15.10
C CYS A 530 -4.55 14.41 -16.55
N TYR A 531 -5.12 15.58 -16.79
CA TYR A 531 -4.94 16.28 -18.04
C TYR A 531 -4.62 17.73 -17.75
N LEU A 532 -3.83 18.34 -18.62
CA LEU A 532 -3.57 19.76 -18.57
C LEU A 532 -4.78 20.45 -19.18
N GLY A 533 -5.52 21.22 -18.38
CA GLY A 533 -6.53 22.11 -18.91
C GLY A 533 -5.83 23.13 -19.82
N ARG A 534 -6.16 23.17 -21.11
CA ARG A 534 -5.75 24.28 -21.97
C ARG A 534 -6.59 25.51 -21.62
N ALA A 535 -5.97 26.55 -21.08
CA ALA A 535 -6.38 27.92 -21.35
C ALA A 535 -5.30 28.93 -20.90
N ASP A 536 -4.87 29.73 -21.87
CA ASP A 536 -3.91 30.85 -21.81
C ASP A 536 -2.44 30.49 -21.48
N GLY A 537 -1.53 31.18 -22.16
CA GLY A 537 -0.11 30.86 -22.21
C GLY A 537 0.67 31.12 -20.93
N MET A 538 0.05 31.12 -19.75
CA MET A 538 0.72 31.45 -18.48
C MET A 538 0.49 30.47 -17.31
N SER A 539 -0.49 29.56 -17.34
CA SER A 539 -0.53 28.46 -16.34
C SER A 539 -1.41 27.29 -16.76
N GLY A 540 -0.83 26.25 -17.36
CA GLY A 540 -1.53 24.97 -17.52
C GLY A 540 -1.88 24.40 -16.15
N ARG A 541 -3.18 24.38 -15.81
CA ARG A 541 -3.65 23.76 -14.55
C ARG A 541 -3.78 22.25 -14.77
N VAL A 542 -3.08 21.47 -13.95
CA VAL A 542 -3.29 20.02 -13.86
C VAL A 542 -4.66 19.78 -13.22
N VAL A 543 -5.53 19.09 -13.94
CA VAL A 543 -6.86 18.71 -13.50
C VAL A 543 -6.89 17.22 -13.18
N TYR A 544 -7.54 16.86 -12.07
CA TYR A 544 -7.73 15.48 -11.62
C TYR A 544 -9.19 15.03 -11.85
N PRO A 545 -9.55 14.56 -13.06
CA PRO A 545 -10.93 14.24 -13.43
C PRO A 545 -11.70 13.41 -12.41
N ALA A 546 -11.10 12.37 -11.84
CA ALA A 546 -11.79 11.51 -10.87
C ALA A 546 -12.18 12.29 -9.59
N ARG A 547 -11.27 13.12 -9.07
CA ARG A 547 -11.53 14.00 -7.93
C ARG A 547 -12.54 15.09 -8.25
N GLU A 548 -12.37 15.82 -9.35
CA GLU A 548 -13.26 16.93 -9.71
C GLU A 548 -14.69 16.47 -9.97
N ARG A 549 -14.85 15.29 -10.57
CA ARG A 549 -16.16 14.66 -10.76
C ARG A 549 -16.85 14.38 -9.43
N LEU A 550 -16.11 13.82 -8.47
CA LEU A 550 -16.65 13.53 -7.16
C LEU A 550 -16.95 14.81 -6.35
N GLU A 551 -16.07 15.82 -6.40
CA GLU A 551 -16.33 17.16 -5.82
C GLU A 551 -17.62 17.76 -6.36
N ARG A 552 -17.81 17.70 -7.68
CA ARG A 552 -19.01 18.22 -8.35
C ARG A 552 -20.27 17.44 -7.96
N ALA A 553 -20.22 16.11 -8.00
CA ALA A 553 -21.34 15.26 -7.62
C ALA A 553 -21.78 15.53 -6.17
N ARG A 554 -20.81 15.67 -5.26
CA ARG A 554 -21.05 16.08 -3.88
C ARG A 554 -21.72 17.46 -3.80
N GLN A 555 -21.20 18.47 -4.50
CA GLN A 555 -21.76 19.83 -4.48
C GLN A 555 -23.19 19.90 -5.00
N LEU A 556 -23.55 19.06 -5.98
CA LEU A 556 -24.90 19.00 -6.53
C LEU A 556 -25.88 18.28 -5.62
N SER A 557 -25.43 17.21 -4.96
CA SER A 557 -26.27 16.40 -4.06
C SER A 557 -26.46 17.07 -2.69
N PHE A 558 -25.50 17.89 -2.27
CA PHE A 558 -25.41 18.47 -0.93
C PHE A 558 -25.03 19.96 -0.97
N PRO A 559 -25.91 20.84 -1.50
CA PRO A 559 -25.61 22.26 -1.67
C PRO A 559 -25.42 23.02 -0.34
N GLU A 560 -25.95 22.53 0.78
CA GLU A 560 -25.80 23.08 2.13
C GLU A 560 -24.39 22.90 2.72
N PHE A 561 -23.59 21.97 2.20
CA PHE A 561 -22.18 21.80 2.60
C PHE A 561 -21.25 22.92 2.09
N ARG A 562 -21.81 24.04 1.62
CA ARG A 562 -21.07 25.25 1.25
C ARG A 562 -20.52 25.95 2.49
N THR A 563 -19.30 25.57 2.85
CA THR A 563 -18.26 26.43 3.44
C THR A 563 -18.42 27.00 4.86
N ALA A 564 -19.60 27.01 5.51
CA ALA A 564 -19.74 27.51 6.89
C ALA A 564 -19.85 26.40 7.94
N GLU A 565 -20.79 25.46 7.78
CA GLU A 565 -21.04 24.40 8.77
C GLU A 565 -19.90 23.36 8.83
N LEU A 566 -19.16 23.15 7.74
CA LEU A 566 -17.96 22.29 7.75
C LEU A 566 -16.79 22.93 8.48
N GLU A 567 -16.63 24.25 8.41
CA GLU A 567 -15.64 24.94 9.24
C GLU A 567 -16.05 24.95 10.71
N GLU A 568 -17.35 25.00 11.00
CA GLU A 568 -17.88 24.92 12.35
C GLU A 568 -17.79 23.49 12.91
N LEU A 569 -18.07 22.45 12.12
CA LEU A 569 -17.80 21.05 12.47
C LEU A 569 -16.30 20.81 12.67
N ARG A 570 -15.44 21.36 11.81
CA ARG A 570 -13.97 21.33 12.00
C ARG A 570 -13.58 22.04 13.29
N ARG A 571 -14.05 23.25 13.54
CA ARG A 571 -13.79 24.03 14.78
C ARG A 571 -14.27 23.31 16.03
N ASN A 572 -15.48 22.76 16.00
CA ASN A 572 -16.08 22.04 17.13
C ASN A 572 -15.37 20.70 17.38
N MET A 573 -14.87 20.03 16.34
CA MET A 573 -14.03 18.84 16.50
C MET A 573 -12.66 19.16 17.11
N PHE A 574 -12.04 20.30 16.77
CA PHE A 574 -10.81 20.77 17.43
C PHE A 574 -11.05 21.16 18.90
N ALA A 575 -12.19 21.78 19.20
CA ALA A 575 -12.54 22.21 20.57
C ALA A 575 -12.77 21.01 21.53
N VAL A 576 -13.31 19.90 21.04
CA VAL A 576 -13.52 18.68 21.85
C VAL A 576 -12.20 17.92 22.10
N GLY A 577 -11.21 18.06 21.21
CA GLY A 577 -9.87 17.50 21.40
C GLY A 577 -9.02 18.26 22.42
N LEU A 578 -9.14 19.60 22.49
CA LEU A 578 -8.39 20.42 23.45
C LEU A 578 -8.90 20.30 24.90
N LEU A 579 -10.18 20.00 25.10
CA LEU A 579 -10.80 19.94 26.44
C LEU A 579 -10.51 18.65 27.23
N ARG A 580 -9.71 17.71 26.68
CA ARG A 580 -9.21 16.54 27.42
C ARG A 580 -7.71 16.61 27.78
N GLY A 581 -7.02 17.71 27.46
CA GLY A 581 -5.59 17.88 27.69
C GLY A 581 -5.19 18.86 28.81
N ILE A 582 -6.14 19.52 29.48
CA ILE A 582 -5.84 20.50 30.55
C ILE A 582 -6.79 20.25 31.73
N ALA A 583 -6.46 19.25 32.56
CA ALA A 583 -7.01 19.10 33.90
C ALA A 583 -6.15 18.15 34.74
N LEU A 584 -4.84 18.41 34.82
CA LEU A 584 -4.01 17.96 35.94
C LEU A 584 -3.07 19.11 36.30
N ASP A 585 -2.93 19.32 37.60
CA ASP A 585 -2.11 20.31 38.31
C ASP A 585 -2.68 21.73 38.47
N ALA A 586 -3.68 21.82 39.34
CA ALA A 586 -3.66 22.82 40.40
C ALA A 586 -4.38 22.30 41.66
N GLU A 587 -3.67 22.38 42.79
CA GLU A 587 -4.12 22.27 44.19
C GLU A 587 -4.18 20.86 44.83
N GLY A 588 -3.21 20.61 45.74
CA GLY A 588 -3.53 19.92 46.99
C GLY A 588 -2.53 18.91 47.58
N SER A 589 -1.28 19.29 47.86
CA SER A 589 -0.55 19.05 49.14
C SER A 589 0.95 19.34 49.02
#